data_AF-X6GW49-F1
#
_entry.id   AF-X6GW49-F1
#
_cell.length_a   1.000
_cell.length_b   1.000
_cell.length_c   1.000
_cell.angle_alpha   90.00
_cell.angle_beta   90.00
_cell.angle_gamma   90.00
#
_symmetry.space_group_name_H-M   'P 1'
#
loop_
_entity.id
_entity.type
_entity.pdbx_description
1 polymer ?
#
loop_
_entity_poly.entity_id
_entity_poly.type
_entity_poly.pdbx_seq_one_letter_code
_entity_poly.pdbx_strand_id
1 'polypeptide(L)'
;MLDANRAFHFTIYQAAGSEKLLPCIEMLWLQIGPYFGVLNGHPSLGRYHDEHERIIERLEEQDGPGAQAAISRHITMAAEDILAAWPKPAASRHDGVEHVVSSNLI
;
A
#
# COMPACT_ATOMS: atom_id res chain seq x y z
N MET A 1 6.15 10.49 -9.55
CA MET A 1 5.00 10.37 -8.62
C MET A 1 5.39 9.60 -7.38
N LEU A 2 5.81 8.32 -7.50
CA LEU A 2 6.20 7.51 -6.32
C LEU A 2 7.39 8.09 -5.54
N ASP A 3 8.40 8.63 -6.21
CA ASP A 3 9.54 9.26 -5.53
C ASP A 3 9.12 10.50 -4.73
N ALA A 4 8.21 11.31 -5.27
CA ALA A 4 7.67 12.48 -4.59
C ALA A 4 6.80 12.09 -3.39
N ASN A 5 5.93 11.08 -3.55
CA ASN A 5 5.14 10.54 -2.45
C ASN A 5 6.04 10.00 -1.32
N ARG A 6 7.09 9.25 -1.68
CA ARG A 6 8.08 8.77 -0.72
C ARG A 6 8.76 9.94 -0.02
N ALA A 7 9.28 10.90 -0.77
CA ALA A 7 9.99 12.06 -0.21
C ALA A 7 9.10 12.85 0.76
N PHE A 8 7.83 13.06 0.41
CA PHE A 8 6.85 13.73 1.27
C PHE A 8 6.71 13.03 2.62
N HIS A 9 6.33 11.75 2.62
CA HIS A 9 6.11 10.98 3.85
C HIS A 9 7.39 10.84 4.68
N PHE A 10 8.51 10.55 4.03
CA PHE A 10 9.79 10.33 4.73
C PHE A 10 10.34 11.61 5.36
N THR A 11 10.08 12.79 4.77
CA THR A 11 10.42 14.07 5.40
C THR A 11 9.72 14.22 6.75
N ILE A 12 8.44 13.85 6.82
CA ILE A 12 7.65 13.92 8.06
C ILE A 12 8.17 12.90 9.08
N TYR A 13 8.43 11.66 8.67
CA TYR A 13 8.92 10.62 9.57
C TYR A 13 10.31 10.92 10.14
N GLN A 14 11.19 11.54 9.35
CA GLN A 14 12.49 12.00 9.82
C GLN A 14 12.35 13.15 10.83
N ALA A 15 11.45 14.10 10.58
CA ALA A 15 11.18 15.21 11.49
C ALA A 15 10.61 14.75 12.85
N ALA A 16 9.94 13.61 12.90
CA ALA A 16 9.43 13.03 14.15
C ALA A 16 10.55 12.53 15.10
N GLY A 17 11.79 12.39 14.62
CA GLY A 17 12.97 12.11 15.47
C GLY A 17 12.99 10.74 16.15
N SER A 18 12.16 9.78 15.72
CA SER A 18 12.10 8.45 16.33
C SER A 18 13.17 7.52 15.77
N GLU A 19 14.17 7.18 16.58
CA GLU A 19 15.25 6.25 16.24
C GLU A 19 14.78 4.82 15.92
N LYS A 20 13.58 4.44 16.40
CA LYS A 20 13.03 3.10 16.20
C LYS A 20 12.03 3.02 15.06
N LEU A 21 11.20 4.06 14.88
CA LEU A 21 10.12 4.01 13.91
C LEU A 21 10.63 4.14 12.47
N LEU A 22 11.62 5.00 12.22
CA LEU A 22 12.10 5.25 10.86
C LEU A 22 12.65 3.98 10.18
N PRO A 23 13.52 3.16 10.82
CA PRO A 23 13.96 1.90 10.23
C PRO A 23 12.82 0.90 9.96
N CYS A 24 11.81 0.85 10.84
CA CYS A 24 10.63 0.01 10.63
C CYS A 24 9.82 0.47 9.40
N ILE A 25 9.64 1.78 9.24
CA ILE A 25 8.91 2.35 8.09
C ILE A 25 9.68 2.11 6.79
N GLU A 26 11.01 2.25 6.79
CA GLU A 26 11.87 1.92 5.64
C GLU A 26 11.68 0.48 5.17
N MET A 27 11.72 -0.47 6.11
CA MET A 27 11.51 -1.88 5.82
C MET A 27 10.11 -2.13 5.23
N LEU A 28 9.07 -1.57 5.84
CA LEU A 28 7.69 -1.71 5.35
C LEU A 28 7.51 -1.10 3.96
N TRP A 29 8.15 0.05 3.70
CA TRP A 29 8.12 0.71 2.39
C TRP A 29 8.74 -0.18 1.29
N LEU A 30 9.86 -0.84 1.58
CA LEU A 30 10.50 -1.76 0.63
C LEU A 30 9.61 -2.96 0.31
N GLN A 31 8.88 -3.48 1.31
CA GLN A 31 7.96 -4.61 1.10
C GLN A 31 6.75 -4.24 0.24
N ILE A 32 6.19 -3.03 0.43
CA ILE A 32 5.01 -2.59 -0.33
C ILE A 32 5.36 -1.98 -1.70
N GLY A 33 6.62 -1.60 -1.92
CA GLY A 33 7.11 -0.99 -3.16
C GLY A 33 6.64 -1.65 -4.47
N PRO A 34 6.75 -2.99 -4.62
CA PRO A 34 6.31 -3.71 -5.83
C PRO A 34 4.80 -3.59 -6.13
N TYR A 35 3.99 -3.27 -5.12
CA TYR A 35 2.54 -3.20 -5.25
C TYR A 35 2.05 -1.84 -5.77
N PHE A 36 2.84 -0.77 -5.62
CA PHE A 36 2.41 0.57 -6.05
C PHE A 36 2.14 0.70 -7.55
N GLY A 37 2.68 -0.20 -8.37
CA GLY A 37 2.41 -0.24 -9.81
C GLY A 37 0.92 -0.39 -10.15
N VAL A 38 0.12 -1.00 -9.28
CA VAL A 38 -1.33 -1.18 -9.49
C VAL A 38 -2.13 0.12 -9.39
N LEU A 39 -1.56 1.15 -8.75
CA LEU A 39 -2.18 2.47 -8.60
C LEU A 39 -1.88 3.41 -9.78
N ASN A 40 -1.06 2.99 -10.75
CA ASN A 40 -0.75 3.81 -11.91
C ASN A 40 -2.00 4.05 -12.76
N GLY A 41 -2.34 5.33 -12.99
CA GLY A 41 -3.54 5.71 -13.73
C GLY A 41 -4.85 5.49 -12.96
N HIS A 42 -4.77 5.25 -11.65
CA HIS A 42 -5.96 5.07 -10.82
C HIS A 42 -6.80 6.37 -10.81
N PRO A 43 -8.14 6.32 -10.96
CA PRO A 43 -8.96 7.53 -11.07
C PRO A 43 -8.92 8.43 -9.84
N SER A 44 -8.56 7.89 -8.67
CA SER A 44 -8.51 8.62 -7.40
C SER A 44 -7.19 9.35 -7.12
N LEU A 45 -6.29 9.51 -8.11
CA LEU A 45 -5.02 10.21 -7.89
C LEU A 45 -5.18 11.61 -7.29
N GLY A 46 -6.25 12.34 -7.65
CA GLY A 46 -6.58 13.64 -7.04
C GLY A 46 -6.87 13.55 -5.54
N ARG A 47 -7.58 12.52 -5.09
CA ARG A 47 -7.89 12.28 -3.67
C ARG A 47 -6.62 12.09 -2.84
N TYR A 48 -5.56 11.49 -3.37
CA TYR A 48 -4.29 11.37 -2.63
C TYR A 48 -3.60 12.72 -2.42
N HIS A 49 -3.78 13.67 -3.34
CA HIS A 49 -3.24 15.02 -3.19
C HIS A 49 -4.01 15.80 -2.12
N ASP A 50 -5.35 15.73 -2.13
CA ASP A 50 -6.19 16.33 -1.10
C ASP A 50 -5.80 15.83 0.32
N GLU A 51 -5.41 14.56 0.42
CA GLU A 51 -4.88 14.00 1.68
C GLU A 51 -3.54 14.61 2.10
N HIS A 52 -2.64 14.85 1.14
CA HIS A 52 -1.35 15.47 1.44
C HIS A 52 -1.54 16.92 1.88
N GLU A 53 -2.43 17.66 1.24
CA GLU A 53 -2.81 19.02 1.65
C GLU A 53 -3.34 19.01 3.09
N ARG A 54 -4.24 18.08 3.41
CA ARG A 54 -4.75 17.94 4.78
C ARG A 54 -3.68 17.58 5.80
N ILE A 55 -2.67 16.78 5.44
CA ILE A 55 -1.53 16.51 6.33
C ILE A 55 -0.74 17.80 6.56
N ILE A 56 -0.47 18.57 5.50
CA ILE A 56 0.25 19.85 5.58
C ILE A 56 -0.49 20.83 6.49
N GLU A 57 -1.79 21.03 6.29
CA GLU A 57 -2.63 21.91 7.13
C GLU A 57 -2.47 21.58 8.61
N ARG A 58 -2.54 20.29 8.97
CA ARG A 58 -2.39 19.85 10.37
C ARG A 58 -1.01 20.11 10.94
N LEU A 59 0.02 19.95 10.11
CA LEU A 59 1.40 20.26 10.51
C LEU A 59 1.61 21.76 10.70
N GLU A 60 1.04 22.60 9.83
CA GLU A 60 1.08 24.07 9.94
C GLU A 60 0.34 24.58 11.17
N GLU A 61 -0.79 23.96 11.51
CA GLU A 61 -1.55 24.22 12.75
C GLU A 61 -0.86 23.68 14.02
N GLN A 62 0.27 22.98 13.88
CA GLN A 62 0.95 22.27 14.97
C GLN A 62 0.05 21.22 15.67
N ASP A 63 -0.96 20.72 14.97
CA ASP A 63 -1.91 19.70 15.43
C ASP A 63 -1.30 18.30 15.24
N GLY A 64 -0.44 17.89 16.18
CA GLY A 64 0.21 16.58 16.16
C GLY A 64 -0.77 15.40 16.05
N PRO A 65 -1.81 15.31 16.91
CA PRO A 65 -2.84 14.28 16.80
C PRO A 65 -3.58 14.31 15.45
N GLY A 66 -3.90 15.49 14.93
CA GLY A 66 -4.55 15.63 13.63
C GLY A 66 -3.67 15.20 12.46
N ALA A 67 -2.37 15.54 12.49
CA ALA A 67 -1.40 15.11 11.50
C ALA A 67 -1.25 13.59 11.51
N GLN A 68 -1.18 12.98 12.70
CA GLN A 68 -1.16 11.52 12.85
C GLN A 68 -2.40 10.87 12.24
N ALA A 69 -3.60 11.39 12.56
CA ALA A 69 -4.85 10.88 12.01
C ALA A 69 -4.91 11.01 10.48
N ALA A 70 -4.46 12.14 9.93
CA ALA A 70 -4.43 12.38 8.48
C ALA A 70 -3.47 11.42 7.76
N ILE A 71 -2.26 11.22 8.30
CA ILE A 71 -1.28 10.25 7.75
C ILE A 71 -1.83 8.83 7.79
N SER A 72 -2.38 8.39 8.94
CA SER A 72 -2.96 7.04 9.05
C SER A 72 -4.10 6.83 8.06
N ARG A 73 -4.98 7.82 7.90
CA ARG A 73 -6.06 7.77 6.92
C ARG A 73 -5.54 7.65 5.49
N HIS A 74 -4.54 8.45 5.11
CA HIS A 74 -3.92 8.38 3.78
C HIS A 74 -3.34 7.00 3.48
N ILE A 75 -2.57 6.42 4.42
CA ILE A 75 -1.94 5.09 4.27
C ILE A 75 -3.01 4.00 4.14
N THR A 76 -4.03 4.01 5.00
CA THR A 76 -5.12 3.02 4.97
C THR A 76 -5.86 3.07 3.64
N MET A 77 -6.18 4.27 3.16
CA MET A 77 -6.83 4.48 1.87
C MET A 77 -6.00 3.94 0.70
N ALA A 78 -4.69 4.19 0.69
CA ALA A 78 -3.81 3.64 -0.34
C ALA A 78 -3.75 2.10 -0.28
N ALA A 79 -3.72 1.53 0.93
CA ALA A 79 -3.74 0.08 1.11
C ALA A 79 -5.05 -0.56 0.62
N GLU A 80 -6.20 0.06 0.91
CA GLU A 80 -7.52 -0.38 0.43
C GLU A 80 -7.58 -0.36 -1.11
N ASP A 81 -7.11 0.72 -1.74
CA ASP A 81 -7.09 0.85 -3.20
C ASP A 81 -6.13 -0.20 -3.83
N ILE A 82 -4.96 -0.44 -3.22
CA ILE A 82 -4.02 -1.50 -3.66
C ILE A 82 -4.68 -2.88 -3.58
N LEU A 83 -5.34 -3.19 -2.46
CA LEU A 83 -6.00 -4.48 -2.25
C LEU A 83 -7.17 -4.69 -3.21
N ALA A 84 -7.93 -3.63 -3.51
CA ALA A 84 -9.04 -3.68 -4.46
C ALA A 84 -8.55 -3.88 -5.90
N ALA A 85 -7.42 -3.28 -6.26
CA ALA A 85 -6.81 -3.41 -7.58
C ALA A 85 -5.97 -4.69 -7.74
N TRP A 86 -5.62 -5.36 -6.64
CA TRP A 86 -4.78 -6.55 -6.68
C TRP A 86 -5.52 -7.75 -7.32
N PRO A 87 -5.04 -8.28 -8.46
CA PRO A 87 -5.67 -9.44 -9.07
C PRO A 87 -5.47 -10.66 -8.16
N LYS A 88 -6.58 -11.24 -7.69
CA LYS A 88 -6.55 -12.51 -6.97
C LYS A 88 -5.95 -13.56 -7.92
N PRO A 89 -4.90 -14.32 -7.53
CA PRO A 89 -4.42 -15.41 -8.37
C PRO A 89 -5.62 -16.31 -8.67
N ALA A 90 -5.82 -16.63 -9.95
CA ALA A 90 -6.88 -17.52 -10.37
C ALA A 90 -6.78 -18.77 -9.50
N ALA A 91 -7.86 -19.09 -8.76
CA ALA A 91 -7.88 -20.27 -7.91
C ALA A 91 -7.39 -21.43 -8.76
N SER A 92 -6.26 -22.02 -8.38
CA SER A 92 -5.69 -23.15 -9.09
C SER A 92 -6.77 -24.20 -9.18
N ARG A 93 -7.30 -24.40 -10.38
CA ARG A 93 -8.16 -25.53 -10.68
C ARG A 93 -7.32 -26.76 -10.39
N HIS A 94 -7.54 -27.36 -9.22
CA HIS A 94 -7.25 -28.77 -9.03
C HIS A 94 -8.29 -29.52 -9.86
N ASP A 95 -8.08 -29.53 -11.17
CA ASP A 95 -8.78 -30.45 -12.05
C ASP A 95 -8.31 -31.84 -11.62
N GLY A 96 -9.18 -32.54 -10.89
CA GLY A 96 -8.95 -33.89 -10.44
C GLY A 96 -8.67 -34.78 -11.64
N VAL A 97 -7.46 -35.31 -11.71
CA VAL A 97 -7.16 -36.43 -12.59
C VAL A 97 -7.85 -37.64 -11.98
N GLU A 98 -9.06 -37.95 -12.46
CA GLU A 98 -9.64 -39.27 -12.29
C GLU A 98 -8.66 -40.30 -12.88
N HIS A 99 -8.09 -41.11 -12.00
CA HIS A 99 -7.32 -42.29 -12.36
C HIS A 99 -8.28 -43.28 -13.04
N VAL A 100 -8.34 -43.26 -14.37
CA VAL A 100 -8.96 -44.34 -15.14
C VAL A 100 -8.06 -45.57 -14.98
N VAL A 101 -8.47 -46.48 -14.10
CA VAL A 101 -7.92 -47.83 -14.04
C VAL A 101 -8.39 -48.57 -15.29
N SER A 102 -7.59 -48.53 -16.36
CA SER A 102 -7.79 -49.41 -17.50
C SER A 102 -7.32 -50.82 -17.13
N SER A 103 -8.29 -51.65 -16.78
CA SER A 103 -8.17 -53.10 -16.83
C SER A 103 -8.21 -53.54 -18.30
N ASN A 104 -7.17 -54.23 -18.77
CA ASN A 104 -7.29 -55.32 -19.75
C ASN A 104 -5.95 -56.05 -19.99
N LEU A 105 -5.93 -57.31 -19.53
CA LEU A 105 -5.50 -58.53 -20.24
C LEU A 105 -4.20 -58.48 -21.08
N ILE A 106 -3.13 -59.07 -20.53
CA ILE A 106 -2.48 -60.29 -21.05
C ILE A 106 -2.16 -61.19 -19.85
#